data_AF-A0A926MSZ2-F1
#
_entry.id   AF-A0A926MSZ2-F1
#
_cell.length_a   1.000
_cell.length_b   1.000
_cell.length_c   1.000
_cell.angle_alpha   90.00
_cell.angle_beta   90.00
_cell.angle_gamma   90.00
#
_symmetry.space_group_name_H-M   'P 1'
#
loop_
_entity.id
_entity.type
_entity.pdbx_description
1 polymer ?
#
loop_
_entity_poly.entity_id
_entity_poly.type
_entity_poly.pdbx_seq_one_letter_code
_entity_poly.pdbx_strand_id
1 'polypeptide(L)'
;MKSLCITTLFFMLITQAFSADRSSLEYFRLSIEEIQKGLSFEESISQSRGATGTLTRSEVRKIIKHTKKSLEYSKFVKDDDLDWMDPSLFFKSLSKNYENLFREGLRLKIEAWNEGDPVIGLKANRLLNEWGSYYRKMRKKL
;
A
#
# COMPACT_ATOMS: atom_id res chain seq x y z
N MET A 1 -8.80 -10.57 -24.75
CA MET A 1 -8.96 -9.70 -23.57
C MET A 1 -8.38 -10.43 -22.37
N LYS A 2 -7.25 -9.96 -21.82
CA LYS A 2 -6.60 -10.61 -20.68
C LYS A 2 -7.28 -10.12 -19.41
N SER A 3 -7.97 -11.04 -18.73
CA SER A 3 -8.53 -10.84 -17.40
C SER A 3 -7.45 -10.32 -16.45
N LEU A 4 -7.69 -9.17 -15.84
CA LEU A 4 -6.83 -8.57 -14.82
C LEU A 4 -6.99 -9.39 -13.54
N CYS A 5 -6.30 -10.53 -13.48
CA CYS A 5 -6.32 -11.43 -12.34
C CYS A 5 -5.43 -10.84 -11.23
N ILE A 6 -5.98 -9.92 -10.44
CA ILE A 6 -5.37 -9.48 -9.17
C ILE A 6 -5.93 -10.34 -8.04
N THR A 7 -5.93 -11.66 -8.20
CA THR A 7 -6.10 -12.57 -7.07
C THR A 7 -4.76 -12.72 -6.37
N THR A 8 -4.59 -12.03 -5.25
CA THR A 8 -3.99 -12.62 -4.04
C THR A 8 -4.24 -11.69 -2.85
N LEU A 9 -5.47 -11.76 -2.32
CA LEU A 9 -5.72 -11.63 -0.89
C LEU A 9 -4.80 -12.65 -0.20
N PHE A 10 -3.72 -12.18 0.43
CA PHE A 10 -2.88 -13.03 1.27
C PHE A 10 -2.91 -12.49 2.70
N PHE A 11 -3.76 -13.12 3.48
CA PHE A 11 -3.67 -13.19 4.93
C PHE A 11 -2.30 -13.79 5.30
N MET A 12 -1.49 -13.11 6.12
CA MET A 12 -0.46 -13.76 6.93
C MET A 12 -0.19 -12.96 8.21
N LEU A 13 -0.72 -13.51 9.30
CA LEU A 13 -0.27 -13.40 10.68
C LEU A 13 1.24 -13.14 10.77
N ILE A 14 1.63 -12.05 11.44
CA ILE A 14 2.93 -11.93 12.11
C ILE A 14 2.69 -11.42 13.53
N THR A 15 2.00 -12.21 14.34
CA THR A 15 2.09 -12.08 15.79
C THR A 15 3.02 -13.18 16.27
N GLN A 16 4.33 -12.97 16.12
CA GLN A 16 5.34 -13.61 16.97
C GLN A 16 6.71 -12.96 16.75
N ALA A 17 7.25 -12.42 17.85
CA ALA A 17 8.63 -11.95 18.06
C ALA A 17 9.07 -10.61 17.45
N PHE A 18 8.26 -9.54 17.58
CA PHE A 18 8.86 -8.22 17.74
C PHE A 18 9.06 -7.99 19.23
N SER A 19 10.32 -7.94 19.70
CA SER A 19 10.60 -7.48 21.06
C SER A 19 10.01 -6.08 21.23
N ALA A 20 9.75 -5.67 22.48
CA ALA A 20 9.10 -4.42 22.86
C ALA A 20 9.78 -3.12 22.34
N ASP A 21 10.85 -3.21 21.55
CA ASP A 21 11.73 -2.10 21.20
C ASP A 21 11.57 -1.57 19.74
N ARG A 22 10.61 -2.10 18.97
CA ARG A 22 10.38 -1.68 17.56
C ARG A 22 8.94 -1.30 17.25
N SER A 23 8.44 -0.31 17.99
CA SER A 23 7.11 0.28 17.79
C SER A 23 6.86 0.78 16.35
N SER A 24 7.90 1.10 15.58
CA SER A 24 7.77 1.55 14.20
C SER A 24 7.31 0.44 13.23
N LEU A 25 7.62 -0.82 13.52
CA LEU A 25 7.19 -1.97 12.70
C LEU A 25 5.69 -2.26 12.84
N GLU A 26 5.12 -1.91 13.99
CA GLU A 26 3.68 -1.92 14.16
C GLU A 26 3.02 -0.87 13.27
N TYR A 27 3.59 0.34 13.19
CA TYR A 27 3.12 1.35 12.23
C TYR A 27 3.30 0.93 10.78
N PHE A 28 4.35 0.17 10.45
CA PHE A 28 4.52 -0.42 9.12
C PHE A 28 3.35 -1.36 8.82
N ARG A 29 3.06 -2.33 9.70
CA ARG A 29 1.92 -3.23 9.57
C ARG A 29 0.60 -2.46 9.39
N LEU A 30 0.32 -1.51 10.28
CA LEU A 30 -0.89 -0.69 10.24
C LEU A 30 -1.02 0.10 8.93
N SER A 31 0.08 0.62 8.39
CA SER A 31 0.06 1.34 7.10
C SER A 31 -0.37 0.42 5.95
N ILE A 32 0.14 -0.81 5.91
CA ILE A 32 -0.17 -1.79 4.86
C ILE A 32 -1.62 -2.26 4.98
N GLU A 33 -2.07 -2.59 6.18
CA GLU A 33 -3.45 -3.02 6.42
C GLU A 33 -4.47 -1.95 6.05
N GLU A 34 -4.16 -0.69 6.34
CA GLU A 34 -5.10 0.39 6.08
C GLU A 34 -5.26 0.65 4.58
N ILE A 35 -4.19 0.63 3.79
CA ILE A 35 -4.33 0.75 2.33
C ILE A 35 -5.03 -0.46 1.72
N GLN A 36 -4.81 -1.67 2.26
CA GLN A 36 -5.48 -2.89 1.81
C GLN A 36 -6.99 -2.79 1.98
N LYS A 37 -7.48 -2.25 3.10
CA LYS A 37 -8.92 -1.98 3.29
C LYS A 37 -9.47 -1.06 2.20
N GLY A 38 -8.72 -0.02 1.82
CA GLY A 38 -9.08 0.89 0.72
C GLY A 38 -9.16 0.17 -0.63
N LEU A 39 -8.14 -0.62 -0.96
CA LEU A 39 -8.06 -1.37 -2.22
C LEU A 39 -9.13 -2.48 -2.31
N SER A 40 -9.37 -3.23 -1.24
CA SER A 40 -10.43 -4.24 -1.21
C SER A 40 -11.82 -3.61 -1.35
N PHE A 41 -12.01 -2.39 -0.83
CA PHE A 41 -13.24 -1.64 -1.05
C PHE A 41 -13.39 -1.22 -2.52
N GLU A 42 -12.34 -0.68 -3.15
CA GLU A 42 -12.31 -0.39 -4.60
C GLU A 42 -12.63 -1.63 -5.45
N GLU A 43 -12.04 -2.77 -5.10
CA GLU A 43 -12.25 -4.04 -5.78
C GLU A 43 -13.71 -4.51 -5.66
N SER A 44 -14.30 -4.42 -4.45
CA SER A 44 -15.71 -4.80 -4.24
C SER A 44 -16.69 -3.97 -5.07
N ILE A 45 -16.39 -2.69 -5.28
CA ILE A 45 -17.18 -1.82 -6.17
C ILE A 45 -17.00 -2.25 -7.62
N SER A 46 -15.75 -2.51 -8.03
CA SER A 46 -15.44 -2.94 -9.40
C SER A 46 -16.09 -4.29 -9.74
N GLN A 47 -16.14 -5.23 -8.80
CA GLN A 47 -16.80 -6.52 -8.97
C GLN A 47 -18.33 -6.39 -9.04
N SER A 48 -18.92 -5.48 -8.27
CA SER A 48 -20.38 -5.29 -8.24
C SER A 48 -20.93 -4.48 -9.42
N ARG A 49 -20.14 -3.55 -9.98
CA ARG A 49 -20.60 -2.61 -11.04
C ARG A 49 -19.89 -2.77 -12.38
N GLY A 50 -18.88 -3.64 -12.46
CA GLY A 50 -17.99 -3.73 -13.61
C GLY A 50 -16.98 -2.57 -13.68
N ALA A 51 -16.01 -2.70 -14.58
CA ALA A 51 -14.88 -1.76 -14.72
C ALA A 51 -15.28 -0.33 -15.13
N THR A 52 -16.53 -0.09 -15.52
CA THR A 52 -17.07 1.19 -16.00
C THR A 52 -17.92 1.92 -14.96
N GLY A 53 -18.07 1.38 -13.74
CA GLY A 53 -18.85 2.03 -12.70
C GLY A 53 -18.17 3.29 -12.15
N THR A 54 -18.79 4.46 -12.32
CA THR A 54 -18.32 5.71 -11.70
C THR A 54 -18.44 5.60 -10.17
N LEU A 55 -17.36 5.97 -9.47
CA LEU A 55 -17.37 6.03 -8.01
C LEU A 55 -18.24 7.18 -7.52
N THR A 56 -19.10 6.92 -6.54
CA THR A 56 -19.86 7.96 -5.85
C THR A 56 -18.94 8.78 -4.94
N ARG A 57 -19.34 10.02 -4.62
CA ARG A 57 -18.58 10.90 -3.73
C ARG A 57 -18.31 10.27 -2.34
N SER A 58 -19.26 9.48 -1.81
CA SER A 58 -19.09 8.79 -0.52
C SER A 58 -18.08 7.65 -0.61
N GLU A 59 -18.10 6.88 -1.70
CA GLU A 59 -17.14 5.81 -1.96
C GLU A 59 -15.73 6.38 -2.07
N VAL A 60 -15.54 7.46 -2.83
CA VAL A 60 -14.21 8.06 -2.93
C VAL A 60 -13.74 8.64 -1.61
N ARG A 61 -14.61 9.29 -0.83
CA ARG A 61 -14.24 9.75 0.52
C ARG A 61 -13.74 8.61 1.41
N LYS A 62 -14.36 7.43 1.31
CA LYS A 62 -13.93 6.25 2.07
C LYS A 62 -12.56 5.73 1.62
N ILE A 63 -12.35 5.65 0.30
CA ILE A 63 -11.06 5.27 -0.30
C ILE A 63 -9.94 6.21 0.17
N ILE A 64 -10.18 7.52 0.07
CA ILE A 64 -9.21 8.55 0.43
C ILE A 64 -8.98 8.59 1.93
N LYS A 65 -9.99 8.30 2.76
CA LYS A 65 -9.81 8.15 4.21
C LYS A 65 -8.80 7.07 4.55
N HIS A 66 -8.94 5.87 3.96
CA HIS A 66 -8.00 4.77 4.16
C HIS A 66 -6.60 5.12 3.63
N THR A 67 -6.52 5.77 2.46
CA THR A 67 -5.24 6.22 1.87
C THR A 67 -4.51 7.22 2.78
N LYS A 68 -5.21 8.24 3.30
CA LYS A 68 -4.65 9.23 4.23
C LYS A 68 -4.17 8.61 5.53
N LYS A 69 -4.95 7.71 6.11
CA LYS A 69 -4.60 7.05 7.36
C LYS A 69 -3.42 6.08 7.19
N SER A 70 -3.35 5.38 6.05
CA SER A 70 -2.16 4.60 5.66
C SER A 70 -0.91 5.48 5.59
N LEU A 71 -1.01 6.64 4.94
CA LEU A 71 0.09 7.59 4.85
C LEU A 71 0.50 8.14 6.23
N GLU A 72 -0.47 8.42 7.10
CA GLU A 72 -0.22 8.86 8.48
C GLU A 72 0.59 7.82 9.25
N TYR A 73 0.16 6.55 9.26
CA TYR A 73 0.93 5.47 9.89
C TYR A 73 2.31 5.32 9.28
N SER A 74 2.41 5.43 7.95
CA SER A 74 3.70 5.26 7.27
C SER A 74 4.76 6.23 7.75
N LYS A 75 4.41 7.44 8.20
CA LYS A 75 5.35 8.46 8.69
C LYS A 75 6.04 8.09 9.99
N PHE A 76 5.46 7.19 10.77
CA PHE A 76 6.04 6.72 12.04
C PHE A 76 6.99 5.53 11.86
N VAL A 77 7.13 5.03 10.62
CA VAL A 77 8.03 3.92 10.28
C VAL A 77 9.44 4.44 10.11
N LYS A 78 10.40 3.84 10.83
CA LYS A 78 11.82 4.19 10.76
C LYS A 78 12.52 3.35 9.70
N ASP A 79 13.46 3.97 8.99
CA ASP A 79 14.21 3.30 7.94
C ASP A 79 15.08 2.16 8.49
N ASP A 80 15.73 2.33 9.66
CA ASP A 80 16.54 1.29 10.30
C ASP A 80 15.75 0.00 10.60
N ASP A 81 14.48 0.15 11.01
CA ASP A 81 13.61 -0.98 11.31
C ASP A 81 13.19 -1.71 10.03
N LEU A 82 12.99 -0.98 8.93
CA LEU A 82 12.75 -1.58 7.60
C LEU A 82 14.01 -2.26 7.07
N ASP A 83 15.16 -1.63 7.23
CA ASP A 83 16.45 -2.20 6.84
C ASP A 83 16.77 -3.47 7.61
N TRP A 84 16.29 -3.61 8.85
CA TRP A 84 16.38 -4.87 9.58
C TRP A 84 15.48 -5.97 9.02
N MET A 85 14.28 -5.61 8.52
CA MET A 85 13.37 -6.55 7.87
C MET A 85 13.82 -7.01 6.48
N ASP A 86 14.73 -6.28 5.83
CA ASP A 86 15.23 -6.64 4.51
C ASP A 86 16.23 -7.81 4.62
N PRO A 87 15.91 -9.01 4.09
CA PRO A 87 16.80 -10.18 4.18
C PRO A 87 18.05 -10.06 3.28
N SER A 88 18.16 -8.99 2.50
CA SER A 88 19.27 -8.78 1.58
C SER A 88 20.57 -8.48 2.33
N LEU A 89 21.60 -9.30 2.10
CA LEU A 89 22.89 -9.19 2.78
C LEU A 89 23.74 -7.98 2.35
N PHE A 90 23.58 -7.52 1.11
CA PHE A 90 24.46 -6.51 0.50
C PHE A 90 23.75 -5.19 0.17
N PHE A 91 22.50 -5.24 -0.29
CA PHE A 91 21.76 -4.06 -0.72
C PHE A 91 20.36 -4.05 -0.12
N LYS A 92 20.24 -3.35 1.01
CA LYS A 92 18.95 -3.08 1.65
C LYS A 92 18.21 -2.03 0.82
N SER A 93 17.00 -2.37 0.41
CA SER A 93 16.17 -1.57 -0.49
C SER A 93 14.76 -1.36 0.05
N LEU A 94 14.39 -2.02 1.16
CA LEU A 94 13.04 -1.95 1.71
C LEU A 94 12.67 -0.54 2.13
N SER A 95 13.49 0.14 2.91
CA SER A 95 13.30 1.55 3.31
C SER A 95 13.11 2.46 2.09
N LYS A 96 14.05 2.38 1.14
CA LYS A 96 14.02 3.16 -0.11
C LYS A 96 12.76 2.90 -0.96
N ASN A 97 12.36 1.65 -1.12
CA ASN A 97 11.17 1.30 -1.89
C ASN A 97 9.88 1.65 -1.14
N TYR A 98 9.90 1.61 0.19
CA TYR A 98 8.79 2.07 1.01
C TYR A 98 8.58 3.58 0.85
N GLU A 99 9.64 4.39 0.83
CA GLU A 99 9.49 5.82 0.55
C GLU A 99 9.04 6.08 -0.91
N ASN A 100 9.81 5.58 -1.87
CA ASN A 100 9.66 5.97 -3.29
C ASN A 100 8.47 5.33 -4.00
N LEU A 101 8.01 4.17 -3.55
CA LEU A 101 6.88 3.48 -4.15
C LEU A 101 5.64 3.59 -3.28
N PHE A 102 5.76 3.28 -2.00
CA PHE A 102 4.60 3.24 -1.11
C PHE A 102 4.17 4.64 -0.66
N ARG A 103 5.00 5.39 0.07
CA ARG A 103 4.61 6.72 0.58
C ARG A 103 4.31 7.67 -0.56
N GLU A 104 5.13 7.66 -1.60
CA GLU A 104 4.90 8.48 -2.80
C GLU A 104 3.62 8.08 -3.56
N GLY A 105 3.36 6.78 -3.72
CA GLY A 105 2.11 6.30 -4.31
C GLY A 105 0.89 6.77 -3.52
N LEU A 106 0.95 6.79 -2.19
CA LEU A 106 -0.12 7.31 -1.34
C LEU A 106 -0.30 8.83 -1.49
N ARG A 107 0.79 9.61 -1.51
CA ARG A 107 0.75 11.06 -1.72
C ARG A 107 0.08 11.41 -3.04
N LEU A 108 0.54 10.80 -4.14
CA LEU A 108 -0.02 11.03 -5.46
C LEU A 108 -1.47 10.57 -5.56
N LYS A 109 -1.86 9.49 -4.88
CA LYS A 109 -3.28 9.05 -4.86
C LYS A 109 -4.18 10.07 -4.16
N ILE A 110 -3.69 10.73 -3.11
CA ILE A 110 -4.42 11.82 -2.43
C ILE A 110 -4.48 13.07 -3.33
N GLU A 111 -3.37 13.43 -3.96
CA GLU A 111 -3.25 14.58 -4.87
C GLU A 111 -4.18 14.45 -6.07
N ALA A 112 -4.14 13.31 -6.77
CA ALA A 112 -5.01 13.02 -7.90
C ALA A 112 -6.51 13.21 -7.57
N TRP A 113 -6.90 12.91 -6.34
CA TRP A 113 -8.27 13.13 -5.90
C TRP A 113 -8.60 14.60 -5.59
N ASN A 114 -7.67 15.32 -4.97
CA ASN A 114 -7.88 16.72 -4.62
C ASN A 114 -7.91 17.60 -5.89
N GLU A 115 -7.08 17.29 -6.88
CA GLU A 115 -6.91 18.08 -8.10
C GLU A 115 -7.76 17.55 -9.26
N GLY A 116 -8.26 16.32 -9.17
CA GLY A 116 -9.02 15.67 -10.23
C GLY A 116 -8.16 15.28 -11.44
N ASP A 117 -6.84 15.16 -11.28
CA ASP A 117 -5.91 14.81 -12.35
C ASP A 117 -5.78 13.27 -12.52
N PRO A 118 -6.30 12.70 -13.62
CA PRO A 118 -6.22 11.26 -13.88
C PRO A 118 -4.80 10.78 -14.18
N VAL A 119 -3.90 11.62 -14.71
CA VAL A 119 -2.51 11.27 -14.99
C VAL A 119 -1.75 11.02 -13.69
N ILE A 120 -1.96 11.89 -12.69
CA ILE A 120 -1.41 11.71 -11.35
C ILE A 120 -1.98 10.43 -10.72
N GLY A 121 -3.28 10.17 -10.90
CA GLY A 121 -3.94 8.95 -10.41
C GLY A 121 -3.35 7.67 -11.01
N LEU A 122 -3.06 7.66 -12.32
CA LEU A 122 -2.40 6.54 -13.00
C LEU A 122 -0.98 6.32 -12.47
N LYS A 123 -0.22 7.39 -12.25
CA LYS A 123 1.12 7.33 -11.67
C LYS A 123 1.08 6.75 -10.24
N ALA A 124 0.15 7.20 -9.42
CA ALA A 124 -0.05 6.69 -8.07
C ALA A 124 -0.32 5.18 -8.06
N ASN A 125 -1.25 4.71 -8.90
CA ASN A 125 -1.57 3.28 -9.02
C ASN A 125 -0.37 2.46 -9.50
N ARG A 126 0.42 2.98 -10.44
CA ARG A 126 1.65 2.34 -10.89
C ARG A 126 2.63 2.13 -9.73
N LEU A 127 2.92 3.17 -8.95
CA LEU A 127 3.83 3.07 -7.80
C LEU A 127 3.35 2.07 -6.75
N LEU A 128 2.04 2.09 -6.41
CA LEU A 128 1.47 1.13 -5.45
C LEU A 128 1.51 -0.32 -5.96
N ASN A 129 1.34 -0.54 -7.27
CA ASN A 129 1.48 -1.86 -7.89
C ASN A 129 2.94 -2.35 -7.90
N GLU A 130 3.89 -1.45 -8.19
CA GLU A 130 5.32 -1.74 -8.11
C GLU A 130 5.73 -2.08 -6.66
N TRP A 131 5.25 -1.32 -5.67
CA TRP A 131 5.38 -1.64 -4.25
C TRP A 131 4.84 -3.03 -3.92
N GLY A 132 3.59 -3.32 -4.27
CA GLY A 132 2.97 -4.61 -3.97
C GLY A 132 3.69 -5.79 -4.62
N SER A 133 4.27 -5.58 -5.81
CA SER A 133 5.09 -6.58 -6.49
C SER A 133 6.45 -6.78 -5.81
N TYR A 134 7.10 -5.70 -5.40
CA TYR A 134 8.35 -5.73 -4.65
C TYR A 134 8.16 -6.40 -3.28
N TYR A 135 7.17 -5.96 -2.50
CA TYR A 135 6.91 -6.47 -1.16
C TYR A 135 6.59 -7.98 -1.16
N ARG A 136 5.81 -8.46 -2.14
CA ARG A 136 5.56 -9.89 -2.33
C ARG A 136 6.83 -10.68 -2.63
N LYS A 137 7.75 -10.13 -3.44
CA LYS A 137 9.04 -10.77 -3.74
C LYS A 137 9.94 -10.81 -2.51
N MET A 138 10.01 -9.72 -1.75
CA MET A 138 10.78 -9.64 -0.51
C MET A 138 10.27 -10.65 0.53
N ARG A 139 8.95 -10.71 0.76
CA ARG A 139 8.30 -11.64 1.68
C ARG A 139 8.54 -13.12 1.39
N LYS A 140 8.76 -13.50 0.13
CA LYS A 140 9.09 -14.89 -0.25
C LYS A 140 10.53 -15.29 0.11
N LYS A 141 11.38 -14.32 0.45
CA LYS A 141 12.79 -14.55 0.84
C LYS A 141 12.98 -14.59 2.36
N LEU A 142 11.98 -14.16 3.13
CA LEU A 142 11.89 -14.34 4.58
C LEU A 142 11.40 -15.75 4.89
#